data_AF-W4VQ23-F1
#
_entry.id   AF-W4VQ23-F1
#
_cell.length_a   1.000
_cell.length_b   1.000
_cell.length_c   1.000
_cell.angle_alpha   90.00
_cell.angle_beta   90.00
_cell.angle_gamma   90.00
#
_symmetry.space_group_name_H-M   'P 1'
#
loop_
_entity.id
_entity.type
_entity.pdbx_description
1 polymer ?
#
loop_
_entity_poly.entity_id
_entity_poly.type
_entity_poly.pdbx_seq_one_letter_code
_entity_poly.pdbx_strand_id
1 'polypeptide(L)'
;MEVKDIAVEEGHYDVAIIDMPYNFFCQATPEEQYAIIKHAKRIADRVVILTIEDMDEMILIAGFTIVDRGVANKGKKALFSRQVIVFE
;
A
#
# COMPACT_ATOMS: atom_id res chain seq x y z
N MET A 1 6.90 12.08 -17.65
CA MET A 1 5.81 12.07 -16.67
C MET A 1 6.25 12.92 -15.51
N GLU A 2 5.39 13.82 -15.06
CA GLU A 2 5.64 14.62 -13.86
C GLU A 2 5.37 13.73 -12.63
N VAL A 3 6.24 13.77 -11.64
CA VAL A 3 6.05 13.07 -10.36
C VAL A 3 5.31 14.03 -9.44
N LYS A 4 4.18 13.57 -8.87
CA LYS A 4 3.33 14.35 -7.97
C LYS A 4 3.12 13.62 -6.66
N ASP A 5 2.83 14.39 -5.61
CA ASP A 5 2.47 13.87 -4.30
C ASP A 5 1.01 13.40 -4.31
N ILE A 6 0.77 12.16 -3.85
CA ILE A 6 -0.57 11.56 -3.76
C ILE A 6 -1.51 12.38 -2.85
N ALA A 7 -0.97 13.15 -1.91
CA ALA A 7 -1.75 14.01 -1.02
C ALA A 7 -2.47 15.14 -1.78
N VAL A 8 -1.91 15.60 -2.90
CA VAL A 8 -2.46 16.69 -3.73
C VAL A 8 -2.92 16.25 -5.11
N GLU A 9 -2.74 14.97 -5.45
CA GLU A 9 -3.19 14.43 -6.73
C GLU A 9 -4.72 14.42 -6.80
N GLU A 10 -5.29 14.83 -7.92
CA GLU A 10 -6.75 14.86 -8.15
C GLU A 10 -7.14 13.93 -9.29
N GLY A 11 -8.44 13.68 -9.43
CA GLY A 11 -8.99 12.78 -10.44
C GLY A 11 -9.26 11.39 -9.90
N HIS A 12 -9.46 10.46 -10.84
CA HIS A 12 -9.87 9.09 -10.56
C HIS A 12 -9.05 8.10 -11.39
N TYR A 13 -8.67 7.01 -10.76
CA TYR A 13 -7.91 5.91 -11.33
C TYR A 13 -8.63 4.60 -11.02
N ASP A 14 -8.59 3.64 -11.93
CA ASP A 14 -9.20 2.33 -11.65
C ASP A 14 -8.41 1.58 -10.57
N VAL A 15 -7.08 1.74 -10.55
CA VAL A 15 -6.17 1.00 -9.66
C VAL A 15 -4.98 1.87 -9.21
N ALA A 16 -4.66 1.85 -7.92
CA ALA A 16 -3.38 2.33 -7.37
C ALA A 16 -2.46 1.16 -7.00
N ILE A 17 -1.18 1.22 -7.38
CA ILE A 17 -0.16 0.25 -7.00
C ILE A 17 0.88 0.95 -6.14
N ILE A 18 1.07 0.46 -4.91
CA ILE A 18 1.87 1.14 -3.89
C ILE A 18 2.92 0.17 -3.35
N ASP A 19 4.19 0.48 -3.56
CA ASP A 19 5.28 -0.13 -2.78
C ASP A 19 5.41 0.70 -1.51
N MET A 20 4.81 0.23 -0.41
CA MET A 20 4.72 1.00 0.83
C MET A 20 6.13 1.36 1.32
N PRO A 21 6.41 2.57 1.80
CA PRO A 21 7.64 2.82 2.54
C PRO A 21 7.72 1.91 3.77
N TYR A 22 8.67 0.98 3.75
CA TYR A 22 9.00 0.10 4.85
C TYR A 22 10.52 0.06 5.05
N ASN A 23 10.95 -0.26 6.28
CA ASN A 23 12.31 -0.69 6.64
C ASN A 23 13.36 0.43 6.93
N PHE A 24 14.58 0.02 7.30
CA PHE A 24 15.71 0.83 7.78
C PHE A 24 16.06 2.12 7.00
N PHE A 25 15.73 2.21 5.71
CA PHE A 25 16.07 3.37 4.87
C PHE A 25 14.92 4.39 4.74
N CYS A 26 13.73 4.05 5.23
CA CYS A 26 12.57 4.94 5.24
C CYS A 26 11.78 4.69 6.54
N GLN A 27 11.98 5.55 7.53
CA GLN A 27 11.19 5.53 8.76
C GLN A 27 9.89 6.29 8.53
N ALA A 28 8.97 5.71 7.75
CA ALA A 28 7.60 6.20 7.70
C ALA A 28 6.89 5.80 8.99
N THR A 29 6.20 6.74 9.64
CA THR A 29 5.39 6.41 10.82
C THR A 29 4.12 5.65 10.40
N PRO A 30 3.48 4.90 11.31
CA PRO A 30 2.17 4.28 11.04
C PRO A 30 1.13 5.28 10.52
N GLU A 31 1.16 6.52 11.01
CA GLU A 31 0.26 7.59 10.55
C GLU A 31 0.55 8.03 9.11
N GLU A 32 1.82 8.09 8.72
CA GLU A 32 2.24 8.40 7.34
C GLU A 32 1.86 7.26 6.38
N GLN A 33 2.08 6.00 6.79
CA GLN A 33 1.63 4.83 6.02
C GLN A 33 0.11 4.82 5.85
N TYR A 34 -0.64 5.11 6.91
CA TYR A 34 -2.09 5.25 6.86
C TYR A 34 -2.53 6.40 5.96
N ALA A 35 -1.84 7.54 6.00
CA ALA A 35 -2.14 8.68 5.14
C ALA A 35 -2.02 8.31 3.66
N ILE A 36 -1.01 7.51 3.28
CA ILE A 36 -0.86 6.99 1.90
C ILE A 36 -2.08 6.16 1.49
N ILE A 37 -2.52 5.21 2.34
CA ILE A 37 -3.69 4.37 2.07
C ILE A 37 -4.96 5.23 1.94
N LYS A 38 -5.13 6.20 2.85
CA LYS A 38 -6.27 7.13 2.84
C LYS A 38 -6.32 7.97 1.57
N HIS A 39 -5.18 8.49 1.12
CA HIS A 39 -5.13 9.26 -0.13
C HIS A 39 -5.35 8.37 -1.35
N ALA A 40 -4.91 7.11 -1.33
CA ALA A 40 -5.23 6.14 -2.37
C ALA A 40 -6.75 5.88 -2.47
N LYS A 41 -7.45 5.71 -1.33
CA LYS A 41 -8.93 5.55 -1.30
C LYS A 41 -9.67 6.69 -1.99
N ARG A 42 -9.13 7.91 -1.88
CA ARG A 42 -9.75 9.11 -2.45
C ARG A 42 -9.73 9.11 -3.99
N ILE A 43 -8.73 8.49 -4.60
CA ILE A 43 -8.47 8.61 -6.04
C ILE A 43 -8.53 7.27 -6.79
N ALA A 44 -8.67 6.13 -6.10
CA ALA A 44 -8.70 4.82 -6.73
C ALA A 44 -9.74 3.87 -6.12
N ASP A 45 -10.41 3.12 -6.99
CA ASP A 45 -11.40 2.10 -6.59
C ASP A 45 -10.73 0.86 -5.98
N ARG A 46 -9.62 0.42 -6.56
CA ARG A 46 -8.82 -0.72 -6.10
C ARG A 46 -7.40 -0.30 -5.78
N VAL A 47 -6.81 -0.93 -4.77
CA VAL A 47 -5.40 -0.74 -4.42
C VAL A 47 -4.68 -2.08 -4.33
N VAL A 48 -3.44 -2.10 -4.80
CA VAL A 48 -2.49 -3.20 -4.61
C VAL A 48 -1.30 -2.67 -3.82
N ILE A 49 -1.09 -3.17 -2.61
CA ILE A 49 0.06 -2.81 -1.77
C ILE A 49 1.10 -3.92 -1.75
N LEU A 50 2.37 -3.51 -1.81
CA LEU A 50 3.50 -4.33 -1.38
C LEU A 50 3.99 -3.84 -0.03
N THR A 51 4.10 -4.74 0.94
CA THR A 51 4.56 -4.43 2.30
C THR A 51 5.26 -5.63 2.92
N ILE A 52 6.03 -5.43 3.98
CA ILE A 52 6.57 -6.50 4.83
C ILE A 52 5.87 -6.58 6.19
N GLU A 53 4.99 -5.62 6.48
CA GLU A 53 4.25 -5.49 7.73
C GLU A 53 2.79 -5.91 7.54
N ASP A 54 2.09 -6.25 8.62
CA ASP A 54 0.65 -6.47 8.56
C ASP A 54 -0.07 -5.12 8.56
N MET A 55 -0.91 -4.89 7.54
CA MET A 55 -1.59 -3.61 7.34
C MET A 55 -3.12 -3.73 7.43
N ASP A 56 -3.65 -4.89 7.83
CA ASP A 56 -5.09 -5.16 7.77
C ASP A 56 -5.92 -4.15 8.54
N GLU A 57 -5.51 -3.80 9.76
CA GLU A 57 -6.21 -2.81 10.56
C GLU A 57 -6.24 -1.43 9.88
N MET A 58 -5.11 -0.97 9.32
CA MET A 58 -5.04 0.31 8.59
C MET A 58 -5.93 0.30 7.35
N ILE A 59 -5.94 -0.80 6.59
CA ILE A 59 -6.75 -0.96 5.38
C ILE A 59 -8.24 -0.90 5.75
N LEU A 60 -8.65 -1.61 6.80
CA LEU A 60 -10.04 -1.62 7.28
C LEU A 60 -10.47 -0.25 7.82
N ILE A 61 -9.63 0.42 8.62
CA ILE A 61 -9.91 1.77 9.14
C ILE A 61 -10.02 2.80 8.00
N ALA A 62 -9.26 2.63 6.92
CA ALA A 62 -9.36 3.48 5.73
C ALA A 62 -10.65 3.26 4.91
N GLY A 63 -11.50 2.30 5.30
CA GLY A 63 -12.79 2.02 4.65
C GLY A 63 -12.67 1.12 3.43
N PHE A 64 -11.61 0.33 3.34
CA PHE A 64 -11.45 -0.72 2.34
C PHE A 64 -11.82 -2.10 2.89
N THR A 65 -12.08 -3.03 1.98
CA THR A 65 -12.25 -4.45 2.21
C THR A 65 -11.11 -5.19 1.51
N ILE A 66 -10.46 -6.11 2.22
CA ILE A 66 -9.41 -6.95 1.62
C ILE A 66 -10.05 -8.01 0.73
N VAL A 67 -9.60 -8.06 -0.53
CA VAL A 67 -10.11 -8.96 -1.56
C VAL A 67 -9.25 -10.22 -1.67
N ASP A 68 -7.92 -10.05 -1.70
CA ASP A 68 -6.98 -11.15 -1.84
C ASP A 68 -5.62 -10.80 -1.23
N ARG A 69 -4.84 -11.82 -0.89
CA ARG A 69 -3.51 -11.69 -0.30
C ARG A 69 -2.58 -12.79 -0.81
N GLY A 70 -1.44 -12.35 -1.34
CA GLY A 70 -0.33 -13.21 -1.74
C GLY A 70 0.96 -12.91 -0.97
N VAL A 71 1.92 -13.82 -1.05
CA VAL A 71 3.26 -13.63 -0.49
C VAL A 71 4.32 -13.81 -1.58
N ALA A 72 5.12 -12.77 -1.80
CA ALA A 72 6.23 -12.78 -2.73
C ALA A 72 7.56 -12.94 -1.99
N ASN A 73 8.21 -14.10 -2.18
CA ASN A 73 9.50 -14.41 -1.57
C ASN A 73 10.66 -13.89 -2.43
N LYS A 74 11.61 -13.18 -1.82
CA LYS A 74 12.84 -12.71 -2.47
C LYS A 74 14.01 -13.61 -2.09
N GLY A 75 14.68 -14.13 -3.11
CA GLY A 75 15.90 -14.93 -2.97
C GLY A 75 15.65 -16.42 -2.70
N LYS A 76 16.69 -17.24 -2.91
CA LYS A 76 16.61 -18.70 -2.91
C LYS A 76 16.22 -19.32 -1.55
N LYS A 77 16.40 -18.58 -0.46
CA LYS A 77 16.13 -19.04 0.92
C LYS A 77 14.83 -18.49 1.51
N ALA A 78 14.06 -17.68 0.76
CA ALA A 78 12.84 -17.03 1.24
C ALA A 78 12.98 -16.27 2.58
N LEU A 79 14.18 -15.80 2.92
CA LEU A 79 14.45 -15.05 4.16
C LEU A 79 13.87 -13.64 4.16
N PHE A 80 13.43 -13.17 2.98
CA PHE A 80 12.72 -11.91 2.82
C PHE A 80 11.45 -12.19 2.04
N SER A 81 10.31 -11.89 2.64
CA SER A 81 9.00 -12.04 2.03
C SER A 81 8.26 -10.71 2.08
N ARG A 82 7.46 -10.45 1.06
CA ARG A 82 6.57 -9.30 0.99
C ARG A 82 5.16 -9.81 0.85
N GLN A 83 4.24 -9.19 1.56
CA GLN A 83 2.82 -9.34 1.29
C GLN A 83 2.45 -8.53 0.06
N VAL A 84 1.60 -9.10 -0.78
CA VAL A 84 0.93 -8.41 -1.88
C VAL A 84 -0.55 -8.47 -1.55
N ILE A 85 -1.15 -7.33 -1.22
CA ILE A 85 -2.53 -7.27 -0.73
C ILE A 85 -3.36 -6.49 -1.74
N VAL A 86 -4.50 -7.04 -2.14
CA VAL A 86 -5.49 -6.38 -3.00
C VAL A 86 -6.69 -6.00 -2.15
N PHE A 87 -7.15 -4.74 -2.24
CA PHE A 87 -8.30 -4.25 -1.48
C PHE A 87 -9.10 -3.17 -2.22
N GLU A 88 -10.39 -3.06 -1.88
CA GLU A 88 -11.45 -2.26 -2.53
C GLU A 88 -12.43 -1.63 -1.54
#